data_AF-A0AA50HP19-F1
#
_entry.id   AF-A0AA50HP19-F1
#
_cell.length_a   1.000
_cell.length_b   1.000
_cell.length_c   1.000
_cell.angle_alpha   90.00
_cell.angle_beta   90.00
_cell.angle_gamma   90.00
#
_symmetry.space_group_name_H-M   'P 1'
#
loop_
_entity.id
_entity.type
_entity.pdbx_description
1 polymer ?
#
loop_
_entity_poly.entity_id
_entity_poly.type
_entity_poly.pdbx_seq_one_letter_code
_entity_poly.pdbx_strand_id
1 'polypeptide(L)'
;MNTIKTDLTLHNPSSCTCGRIIWLTMNCDFFVMNLGTHDRDARIDAKMGSAYKGVTFRPEALKEVVAEVFWEMWHQWVPAEGLKVTPDVISQPEGQQPLLL
;
A
#
# COMPACT_ATOMS: atom_id res chain seq x y z
N MET A 1 -18.58 -7.52 36.85
CA MET A 1 -17.35 -6.87 36.32
C MET A 1 -17.60 -6.61 34.85
N ASN A 2 -17.76 -5.35 34.44
CA ASN A 2 -17.93 -5.03 33.02
C ASN A 2 -16.54 -4.97 32.38
N THR A 3 -16.25 -5.93 31.52
CA THR A 3 -15.05 -5.88 30.67
C THR A 3 -15.27 -4.77 29.65
N ILE A 4 -14.53 -3.67 29.76
CA ILE A 4 -14.48 -2.66 28.70
C ILE A 4 -13.76 -3.33 27.53
N LYS A 5 -14.50 -3.61 26.45
CA LYS A 5 -13.93 -4.13 25.21
C LYS A 5 -13.59 -2.92 24.33
N THR A 6 -12.32 -2.53 24.32
CA THR A 6 -11.80 -1.60 23.32
C THR A 6 -11.62 -2.38 22.02
N ASP A 7 -12.61 -2.30 21.12
CA ASP A 7 -12.44 -2.81 19.77
C ASP A 7 -11.44 -1.90 19.03
N LEU A 8 -10.26 -2.45 18.74
CA LEU A 8 -9.19 -1.77 18.02
C LEU A 8 -9.19 -2.25 16.56
N THR A 9 -9.46 -1.35 15.63
CA THR A 9 -9.37 -1.63 14.20
C THR A 9 -7.91 -1.66 13.76
N LEU A 10 -7.48 -2.76 13.14
CA LEU A 10 -6.16 -2.93 12.54
C LEU A 10 -6.28 -3.07 11.03
N HIS A 11 -5.63 -2.18 10.30
CA HIS A 11 -5.60 -2.19 8.83
C HIS A 11 -4.37 -2.94 8.34
N ASN A 12 -4.60 -4.12 7.77
CA ASN A 12 -3.55 -4.95 7.21
C ASN A 12 -3.40 -4.68 5.69
N PRO A 13 -2.16 -4.64 5.18
CA PRO A 13 -1.92 -4.51 3.75
C PRO A 13 -2.45 -5.73 3.01
N SER A 14 -3.02 -5.51 1.82
CA SER A 14 -3.55 -6.61 1.01
C SER A 14 -2.43 -7.51 0.48
N SER A 15 -2.63 -8.82 0.57
CA SER A 15 -1.63 -9.84 0.20
C SER A 15 -1.70 -10.28 -1.27
N CYS A 16 -2.86 -10.16 -1.94
CA CYS A 16 -3.02 -10.51 -3.37
C CYS A 16 -2.99 -9.28 -4.28
N THR A 17 -2.54 -9.47 -5.52
CA THR A 17 -2.59 -8.43 -6.56
C THR A 17 -4.00 -7.87 -6.73
N CYS A 18 -5.02 -8.75 -6.69
CA CYS A 18 -6.43 -8.38 -6.76
C CYS A 18 -6.85 -7.35 -5.70
N GLY A 19 -6.54 -7.65 -4.44
CA GLY A 19 -6.94 -6.84 -3.31
C GLY A 19 -6.15 -5.53 -3.25
N ARG A 20 -4.91 -5.51 -3.76
CA ARG A 20 -4.14 -4.28 -3.94
C ARG A 20 -4.76 -3.36 -4.99
N ILE A 21 -5.21 -3.89 -6.13
CA ILE A 21 -5.91 -3.12 -7.16
C ILE A 21 -7.22 -2.54 -6.60
N ILE A 22 -8.01 -3.36 -5.90
CA ILE A 22 -9.25 -2.90 -5.26
C ILE A 22 -8.94 -1.79 -4.25
N TRP A 23 -7.93 -1.99 -3.40
CA TRP A 23 -7.55 -1.00 -2.41
C TRP A 23 -7.10 0.32 -3.06
N LEU A 24 -6.27 0.26 -4.10
CA LEU A 24 -5.83 1.44 -4.86
C LEU A 24 -7.03 2.18 -5.46
N THR A 25 -7.98 1.44 -6.04
CA THR A 25 -9.23 1.99 -6.61
C THR A 25 -10.07 2.70 -5.55
N MET A 26 -10.12 2.16 -4.33
CA MET A 26 -11.00 2.67 -3.27
C MET A 26 -10.38 3.82 -2.46
N ASN A 27 -9.06 3.91 -2.38
CA ASN A 27 -8.38 4.81 -1.43
C ASN A 27 -7.58 5.92 -2.10
N CYS A 28 -7.19 5.78 -3.37
CA CYS A 28 -6.50 6.85 -4.09
C CYS A 28 -7.49 7.92 -4.57
N ASP A 29 -7.07 9.17 -4.59
CA ASP A 29 -7.84 10.27 -5.20
C ASP A 29 -8.03 10.04 -6.71
N PHE A 30 -7.07 9.36 -7.31
CA PHE A 30 -7.10 8.94 -8.70
C PHE A 30 -6.38 7.61 -8.84
N PHE A 31 -6.99 6.68 -9.57
CA PHE A 31 -6.38 5.42 -9.96
C PHE A 31 -6.87 5.04 -11.35
N VAL A 32 -5.93 4.78 -12.26
CA VAL A 32 -6.18 4.23 -13.60
C VAL A 32 -5.19 3.12 -13.86
N MET A 33 -5.70 2.02 -14.42
CA MET A 33 -4.90 0.90 -14.89
C MET A 33 -5.37 0.50 -16.28
N ASN A 34 -4.43 0.43 -17.22
CA ASN A 34 -4.62 -0.13 -18.54
C ASN A 34 -3.62 -1.29 -18.68
N LEU A 35 -4.06 -2.45 -19.15
CA LEU A 35 -3.15 -3.59 -19.39
C LEU A 35 -2.60 -3.59 -20.82
N GLY A 36 -3.19 -2.81 -21.72
CA GLY A 36 -2.81 -2.76 -23.11
C GLY A 36 -3.00 -4.09 -23.83
N THR A 37 -2.68 -4.11 -25.12
CA THR A 37 -2.56 -5.35 -25.90
C THR A 37 -1.15 -5.56 -26.47
N HIS A 38 -0.22 -4.63 -26.21
CA HIS A 38 1.17 -4.68 -26.66
C HIS A 38 2.14 -4.41 -25.51
N ASP A 39 3.40 -4.81 -25.67
CA ASP A 39 4.48 -4.85 -24.67
C ASP A 39 4.83 -3.50 -23.98
N ARG A 40 4.21 -2.38 -24.35
CA ARG A 40 4.41 -1.05 -23.75
C ARG A 40 3.14 -0.25 -23.52
N ASP A 41 1.98 -0.89 -23.70
CA ASP A 41 0.69 -0.22 -23.55
C ASP A 41 0.14 -0.34 -22.12
N ALA A 42 0.69 -1.26 -21.31
CA ALA A 42 0.27 -1.42 -19.93
C ALA A 42 0.80 -0.24 -19.09
N ARG A 43 -0.11 0.39 -18.34
CA ARG A 43 0.16 1.57 -17.54
C ARG A 43 -0.68 1.58 -16.27
N ILE A 44 -0.08 1.95 -15.16
CA ILE A 44 -0.77 2.29 -13.91
C ILE A 44 -0.43 3.74 -13.57
N ASP A 45 -1.45 4.51 -13.24
CA ASP A 45 -1.34 5.82 -12.61
C ASP A 45 -2.12 5.81 -11.30
N ALA A 46 -1.51 6.26 -10.22
CA ALA A 46 -2.13 6.40 -8.92
C ALA A 46 -1.73 7.72 -8.27
N LYS A 47 -2.67 8.38 -7.60
CA LYS A 47 -2.45 9.62 -6.84
C LYS A 47 -3.13 9.55 -5.48
N MET A 48 -2.41 9.99 -4.44
CA MET A 48 -2.94 10.16 -3.10
C MET A 48 -2.32 11.40 -2.46
N GLY A 49 -3.13 12.43 -2.22
CA GLY A 49 -2.67 13.74 -1.76
C GLY A 49 -1.64 14.33 -2.73
N SER A 50 -0.43 14.59 -2.24
CA SER A 50 0.70 15.06 -3.03
C SER A 50 1.51 13.95 -3.70
N ALA A 51 1.29 12.69 -3.33
CA ALA A 51 2.01 11.56 -3.92
C ALA A 51 1.39 11.14 -5.25
N TYR A 52 2.24 10.87 -6.23
CA TYR A 52 1.82 10.40 -7.55
C TYR A 52 2.82 9.38 -8.08
N LYS A 53 2.31 8.26 -8.60
CA LYS A 53 3.09 7.23 -9.26
C LYS A 53 2.44 6.88 -10.60
N GLY A 54 3.18 7.12 -11.68
CA GLY A 54 2.84 6.68 -13.04
C GLY A 54 3.92 5.72 -13.54
N VAL A 55 3.53 4.54 -13.99
CA VAL A 55 4.46 3.50 -14.46
C VAL A 55 3.89 2.76 -15.66
N THR A 56 4.70 2.66 -16.71
CA THR A 56 4.45 1.78 -17.87
C THR A 56 5.20 0.47 -17.69
N PHE A 57 4.58 -0.65 -18.03
CA PHE A 57 5.14 -1.97 -17.78
C PHE A 57 4.74 -2.98 -18.86
N ARG A 58 5.37 -4.16 -18.83
CA ARG A 58 4.94 -5.30 -19.63
C ARG A 58 3.86 -6.08 -18.87
N PRO A 59 2.83 -6.63 -19.51
CA PRO A 59 1.75 -7.35 -18.82
C PRO A 59 2.22 -8.44 -17.83
N GLU A 60 3.35 -9.11 -18.12
CA GLU A 60 3.90 -10.17 -17.25
C GLU A 60 4.38 -9.64 -15.89
N ALA A 61 4.72 -8.34 -15.81
CA ALA A 61 5.19 -7.68 -14.59
C ALA A 61 4.04 -7.10 -13.75
N LEU A 62 2.78 -7.38 -14.09
CA LEU A 62 1.60 -6.79 -13.43
C LEU A 62 1.64 -6.96 -11.90
N LYS A 63 2.02 -8.15 -11.43
CA LYS A 63 2.03 -8.46 -9.99
C LYS A 63 3.03 -7.57 -9.25
N GLU A 64 4.24 -7.46 -9.76
CA GLU A 64 5.33 -6.71 -9.17
C GLU A 64 5.04 -5.21 -9.21
N VAL A 65 4.53 -4.71 -10.33
CA VAL A 65 4.23 -3.28 -10.52
C VAL A 65 3.05 -2.85 -9.66
N VAL A 66 1.97 -3.64 -9.59
CA VAL A 66 0.86 -3.38 -8.66
C VAL A 66 1.35 -3.38 -7.21
N ALA A 67 2.24 -4.30 -6.85
CA ALA A 67 2.81 -4.33 -5.51
C ALA A 67 3.58 -3.05 -5.18
N GLU A 68 4.43 -2.59 -6.10
CA GLU A 68 5.21 -1.36 -5.95
C GLU A 68 4.30 -0.15 -5.76
N VAL A 69 3.35 0.07 -6.69
CA VAL A 69 2.41 1.20 -6.63
C VAL A 69 1.56 1.13 -5.36
N PHE A 70 1.07 -0.06 -4.99
CA PHE A 70 0.33 -0.25 -3.76
C PHE A 70 1.14 0.16 -2.54
N TRP A 71 2.39 -0.29 -2.41
CA TRP A 71 3.21 0.04 -1.25
C TRP A 71 3.50 1.53 -1.21
N GLU A 72 3.80 2.16 -2.34
CA GLU A 72 4.01 3.61 -2.40
C GLU A 72 2.79 4.36 -1.85
N MET A 73 1.58 4.01 -2.30
CA MET A 73 0.35 4.65 -1.82
C MET A 73 -0.01 4.26 -0.38
N TRP A 74 0.21 3.00 0.03
CA TRP A 74 -0.04 2.52 1.38
C TRP A 74 0.79 3.28 2.42
N HIS A 75 2.06 3.58 2.12
CA HIS A 75 2.91 4.35 3.04
C HIS A 75 2.39 5.77 3.24
N GLN A 76 1.83 6.39 2.19
CA GLN A 76 1.24 7.73 2.25
C GLN A 76 -0.15 7.76 2.92
N TRP A 77 -0.90 6.66 2.82
CA TRP A 77 -2.24 6.58 3.35
C TRP A 77 -2.28 6.63 4.88
N VAL A 78 -3.14 7.49 5.44
CA VAL A 78 -3.40 7.55 6.87
C VAL A 78 -4.87 7.18 7.09
N PRO A 79 -5.17 6.09 7.81
CA PRO A 79 -6.56 5.74 8.08
C PRO A 79 -7.20 6.80 8.98
N ALA A 80 -8.49 7.08 8.78
CA ALA A 80 -9.24 8.00 9.63
C ALA A 80 -9.38 7.47 11.07
N GLU A 81 -9.38 6.14 11.24
CA GLU A 81 -9.44 5.44 12.52
C GLU A 81 -8.64 4.13 12.50
N GLY A 82 -8.18 3.70 13.66
CA GLY A 82 -7.42 2.45 13.81
C GLY A 82 -5.93 2.58 13.50
N LEU A 83 -5.23 1.44 13.50
CA LEU A 83 -3.78 1.37 13.30
C LEU A 83 -3.46 0.76 11.92
N LYS A 84 -2.56 1.41 11.18
CA LYS A 84 -2.03 0.90 9.90
C LYS A 84 -0.79 0.06 10.15
N VAL A 85 -0.76 -1.17 9.66
CA VAL A 85 0.46 -2.00 9.70
C VAL A 85 1.38 -1.60 8.55
N THR A 86 2.62 -1.23 8.86
CA THR A 86 3.70 -1.07 7.87
C THR A 86 4.76 -2.15 8.06
N PRO A 87 5.39 -2.63 6.98
CA PRO A 87 6.43 -3.67 7.07
C PRO A 87 7.65 -3.23 7.90
N ASP A 88 7.88 -1.92 8.06
CA ASP A 88 8.96 -1.36 8.89
C ASP A 88 8.82 -1.68 10.39
N VAL A 89 7.62 -2.06 10.85
CA VAL A 89 7.35 -2.40 12.25
C VAL A 89 7.91 -3.78 12.63
N ILE A 90 8.38 -4.60 11.67
CA ILE A 90 8.91 -5.95 11.92
C ILE A 90 10.45 -6.00 11.90
N SER A 91 11.13 -4.87 11.64
CA SER A 91 12.60 -4.82 11.51
C SER A 91 13.31 -4.10 12.67
N GLN A 92 12.86 -4.29 13.91
CA GLN A 92 13.76 -4.10 15.05
C GLN A 92 14.15 -5.48 15.59
N PRO A 93 15.40 -5.95 15.35
CA PRO A 93 15.94 -7.00 16.18
C PRO A 93 15.98 -6.47 17.63
N GLU A 94 15.44 -7.26 18.56
CA GLU A 94 15.61 -7.02 20.00
C GLU A 94 17.09 -6.80 20.29
N GLY A 95 17.51 -5.58 20.66
CA GLY A 95 18.86 -5.37 21.17
C GLY A 95 19.57 -4.03 20.93
N GLN A 96 19.08 -3.10 20.10
CA GLN A 96 19.81 -1.84 19.89
C GLN A 96 19.29 -0.72 20.79
N GLN A 97 19.94 -0.50 21.94
CA GLN A 97 19.81 0.76 22.68
C GLN A 97 20.30 1.93 21.80
N PRO A 98 19.59 3.08 21.77
CA PRO A 98 20.09 4.25 21.08
C PRO A 98 21.34 4.77 21.79
N LEU A 99 22.47 4.80 21.08
CA LEU A 99 23.63 5.58 21.46
C LEU A 99 23.24 7.05 21.41
N LEU A 100 23.06 7.65 22.58
CA LEU A 100 23.07 9.10 22.76
C LEU A 100 24.51 9.58 22.54
N LEU A 101 24.71 10.37 21.49
CA LEU A 101 25.76 11.38 21.40
C LEU A 101 25.09 12.72 21.04
#